data_AF-A0A419EAX2-F1
#
_entry.id   AF-A0A419EAX2-F1
#
_cell.length_a   1.000
_cell.length_b   1.000
_cell.length_c   1.000
_cell.angle_alpha   90.00
_cell.angle_beta   90.00
_cell.angle_gamma   90.00
#
_symmetry.space_group_name_H-M   'P 1'
#
loop_
_entity.id
_entity.type
_entity.pdbx_description
1 polymer ?
#
loop_
_entity_poly.entity_id
_entity_poly.type
_entity_poly.pdbx_seq_one_letter_code
_entity_poly.pdbx_strand_id
1 'polypeptide(L)'
;MKVSVFGGSQPKEGDAAYEEARTLGKLLAERGHVLLNGGYIGTMEAVSRGAAEAGGHVIGVTCEDIEAWRGVGVNRWVKEERKKKTLIERLKVLIEECDAAIALPGGPGTLTEIMLTWNLMIVESRHRSPLILVGAGWLSTFDQFFHEFMSYMPHNQRDLLQFAADVKTAVEMLKR
;
A
#
# COMPACT_ATOMS: atom_id res chain seq x y z
N MET A 1 -3.95 11.83 9.03
CA MET A 1 -2.80 10.98 8.65
C MET A 1 -2.75 10.80 7.14
N LYS A 2 -1.56 10.60 6.59
CA LYS A 2 -1.33 10.08 5.24
C LYS A 2 -1.19 8.56 5.31
N VAL A 3 -2.03 7.84 4.60
CA VAL A 3 -2.01 6.37 4.55
C VAL A 3 -1.54 5.94 3.17
N SER A 4 -0.41 5.24 3.12
CA SER A 4 0.07 4.62 1.90
C SER A 4 -0.69 3.34 1.62
N VAL A 5 -1.15 3.16 0.37
CA VAL A 5 -1.77 1.90 -0.06
C VAL A 5 -0.98 1.30 -1.22
N PHE A 6 -0.47 0.09 -0.99
CA PHE A 6 0.24 -0.74 -1.96
C PHE A 6 -0.72 -1.79 -2.54
N GLY A 7 -0.53 -2.19 -3.81
CA GLY A 7 -1.35 -3.26 -4.38
C GLY A 7 -1.11 -3.55 -5.86
N GLY A 8 -1.78 -4.60 -6.35
CA GLY A 8 -1.63 -5.12 -7.70
C GLY A 8 -2.24 -4.24 -8.80
N SER A 9 -1.63 -4.30 -9.99
CA SER A 9 -2.05 -3.54 -11.18
C SER A 9 -3.01 -4.29 -12.11
N GLN A 10 -3.30 -5.56 -11.82
CA GLN A 10 -4.08 -6.45 -12.70
C GLN A 10 -5.60 -6.41 -12.47
N PRO A 11 -6.12 -6.26 -11.23
CA PRO A 11 -7.57 -6.25 -11.00
C PRO A 11 -8.28 -5.14 -11.78
N LYS A 12 -9.48 -5.42 -12.28
CA LYS A 12 -10.28 -4.49 -13.08
C LYS A 12 -11.59 -4.17 -12.38
N GLU A 13 -12.25 -3.09 -12.80
CA GLU A 13 -13.59 -2.75 -12.30
C GLU A 13 -14.54 -3.96 -12.41
N GLY A 14 -15.26 -4.26 -11.33
CA GLY A 14 -16.11 -5.45 -11.21
C GLY A 14 -15.40 -6.69 -10.63
N ASP A 15 -14.07 -6.77 -10.65
CA ASP A 15 -13.35 -7.83 -9.93
C ASP A 15 -13.48 -7.64 -8.42
N ALA A 16 -13.60 -8.73 -7.67
CA ALA A 16 -13.73 -8.68 -6.21
C ALA A 16 -12.58 -7.90 -5.54
N ALA A 17 -11.35 -8.10 -6.00
CA ALA A 17 -10.18 -7.38 -5.48
C ALA A 17 -10.21 -5.88 -5.79
N TYR A 18 -10.79 -5.46 -6.92
CA TYR A 18 -10.94 -4.04 -7.26
C TYR A 18 -12.02 -3.41 -6.36
N GLU A 19 -13.18 -4.04 -6.20
CA GLU A 19 -14.26 -3.49 -5.36
C GLU A 19 -13.89 -3.44 -3.87
N GLU A 20 -13.12 -4.42 -3.40
CA GLU A 20 -12.57 -4.39 -2.05
C GLU A 20 -11.57 -3.22 -1.87
N ALA A 21 -10.69 -3.02 -2.84
CA ALA A 21 -9.75 -1.90 -2.88
C ALA A 21 -10.48 -0.53 -2.95
N ARG A 22 -11.57 -0.44 -3.71
CA ARG A 22 -12.44 0.76 -3.74
C ARG A 22 -13.11 1.01 -2.39
N THR A 23 -13.57 -0.04 -1.74
CA THR A 23 -14.13 0.04 -0.38
C THR A 23 -13.09 0.57 0.62
N LEU A 24 -11.84 0.09 0.54
CA LEU A 24 -10.73 0.61 1.36
C LEU A 24 -10.56 2.12 1.16
N GLY A 25 -10.48 2.59 -0.08
CA GLY A 25 -10.32 4.01 -0.39
C GLY A 25 -11.41 4.87 0.25
N LYS A 26 -12.68 4.43 0.12
CA LYS A 26 -13.83 5.09 0.75
C LYS A 26 -13.68 5.17 2.26
N LEU A 27 -13.38 4.04 2.92
CA LEU A 27 -13.26 3.96 4.39
C LEU A 27 -12.13 4.83 4.95
N LEU A 28 -11.02 4.96 4.22
CA LEU A 28 -9.91 5.84 4.58
C LEU A 28 -10.32 7.32 4.49
N ALA A 29 -10.98 7.70 3.40
CA ALA A 29 -11.47 9.06 3.20
C ALA A 29 -12.53 9.47 4.24
N GLU A 30 -13.48 8.59 4.55
CA GLU A 30 -14.52 8.81 5.58
C GLU A 30 -13.93 9.03 6.98
N ARG A 31 -12.73 8.50 7.26
CA ARG A 31 -11.96 8.75 8.49
C ARG A 31 -11.06 9.99 8.42
N GLY A 32 -11.14 10.78 7.35
CA GLY A 32 -10.34 11.99 7.16
C GLY A 32 -8.87 11.72 6.86
N HIS A 33 -8.52 10.51 6.39
CA HIS A 33 -7.16 10.20 5.96
C HIS A 33 -6.89 10.71 4.54
N VAL A 34 -5.64 11.13 4.30
CA VAL A 34 -5.12 11.42 2.95
C VAL A 34 -4.59 10.12 2.38
N LEU A 35 -5.03 9.75 1.18
CA LEU A 35 -4.55 8.56 0.48
C LEU A 35 -3.25 8.90 -0.27
N LEU A 36 -2.22 8.08 -0.08
CA LEU A 36 -0.98 8.10 -0.85
C LEU A 36 -0.83 6.74 -1.57
N ASN A 37 -0.67 6.72 -2.90
CA ASN A 37 -0.44 5.46 -3.63
C ASN A 37 0.33 5.66 -4.93
N GLY A 38 0.53 4.60 -5.71
CA GLY A 38 1.25 4.66 -6.98
C GLY A 38 0.54 5.41 -8.12
N GLY A 39 -0.74 5.78 -7.97
CA GLY A 39 -1.46 6.62 -8.93
C GLY A 39 -1.80 5.97 -10.27
N TYR A 40 -1.52 4.69 -10.49
CA TYR A 40 -1.77 3.99 -11.76
C TYR A 40 -3.07 3.18 -11.74
N ILE A 41 -3.12 2.10 -12.52
CA ILE A 41 -4.24 1.18 -12.73
C ILE A 41 -4.39 0.14 -11.62
N GLY A 42 -5.42 -0.69 -11.71
CA GLY A 42 -5.62 -1.82 -10.80
C GLY A 42 -6.17 -1.41 -9.45
N THR A 43 -5.70 -2.04 -8.37
CA THR A 43 -6.12 -1.66 -7.03
C THR A 43 -5.67 -0.25 -6.66
N MET A 44 -4.60 0.28 -7.27
CA MET A 44 -4.22 1.69 -7.09
C MET A 44 -5.34 2.61 -7.55
N GLU A 45 -5.85 2.40 -8.77
CA GLU A 45 -6.99 3.16 -9.29
C GLU A 45 -8.24 2.97 -8.42
N ALA A 46 -8.53 1.74 -8.02
CA ALA A 46 -9.71 1.42 -7.22
C ALA A 46 -9.72 2.19 -5.89
N VAL A 47 -8.61 2.17 -5.15
CA VAL A 47 -8.48 2.89 -3.87
C VAL A 47 -8.55 4.40 -4.12
N SER A 48 -7.88 4.90 -5.17
CA SER A 48 -7.96 6.32 -5.58
C SER A 48 -9.41 6.72 -5.85
N ARG A 49 -10.16 5.91 -6.60
CA ARG A 49 -11.57 6.13 -6.91
C ARG A 49 -12.42 6.17 -5.66
N GLY A 50 -12.32 5.15 -4.81
CA GLY A 50 -13.10 5.06 -3.58
C GLY A 50 -12.87 6.26 -2.65
N ALA A 51 -11.61 6.67 -2.50
CA ALA A 51 -11.26 7.83 -1.70
C ALA A 51 -11.79 9.14 -2.32
N ALA A 52 -11.61 9.33 -3.64
CA ALA A 52 -12.07 10.53 -4.34
C ALA A 52 -13.60 10.68 -4.33
N GLU A 53 -14.33 9.60 -4.58
CA GLU A 53 -15.81 9.56 -4.54
C GLU A 53 -16.36 9.89 -3.14
N ALA A 54 -15.61 9.56 -2.08
CA ALA A 54 -15.93 9.91 -0.69
C ALA A 54 -15.43 11.31 -0.27
N GLY A 55 -14.91 12.10 -1.21
CA GLY A 55 -14.42 13.46 -0.95
C GLY A 55 -12.99 13.55 -0.40
N GLY A 56 -12.29 12.43 -0.22
CA GLY A 56 -10.92 12.37 0.29
C GLY A 56 -9.88 13.02 -0.63
N HIS A 57 -8.69 13.28 -0.08
CA HIS A 57 -7.54 13.77 -0.86
C HIS A 57 -6.67 12.59 -1.30
N VAL A 58 -6.37 12.53 -2.59
CA VAL A 58 -5.61 11.45 -3.22
C VAL A 58 -4.33 11.99 -3.82
N ILE A 59 -3.20 11.47 -3.33
CA ILE A 59 -1.86 11.77 -3.82
C ILE A 59 -1.34 10.54 -4.58
N GLY A 60 -1.06 10.71 -5.87
CA GLY A 60 -0.48 9.68 -6.73
C GLY A 60 1.02 9.93 -6.93
N VAL A 61 1.87 8.97 -6.57
CA VAL A 61 3.32 9.02 -6.78
C VAL A 61 3.70 8.18 -7.99
N THR A 62 3.78 8.85 -9.14
CA THR A 62 4.18 8.27 -10.42
C THR A 62 5.70 8.36 -10.61
N CYS A 63 6.27 7.53 -11.49
CA CYS A 63 7.63 7.74 -12.01
C CYS A 63 7.77 7.45 -13.50
N GLU A 64 8.70 8.17 -14.13
CA GLU A 64 8.98 8.06 -15.58
C GLU A 64 9.35 6.63 -16.01
N ASP A 65 10.16 5.92 -15.21
CA ASP A 65 10.55 4.52 -15.52
C ASP A 65 9.34 3.58 -15.68
N ILE A 66 8.34 3.69 -14.80
CA ILE A 66 7.14 2.85 -14.87
C ILE A 66 6.28 3.24 -16.06
N GLU A 67 6.11 4.54 -16.30
CA GLU A 67 5.32 5.03 -17.43
C GLU A 67 5.94 4.62 -18.77
N ALA A 68 7.26 4.71 -18.89
CA ALA A 68 8.00 4.30 -20.09
C ALA A 68 7.90 2.78 -20.33
N TRP A 69 7.97 1.97 -19.28
CA TRP A 69 7.86 0.51 -19.39
C TRP A 69 6.42 0.03 -19.68
N ARG A 70 5.42 0.62 -19.01
CA ARG A 70 4.02 0.15 -19.08
C ARG A 70 3.15 0.88 -20.09
N GLY A 71 3.52 2.08 -20.50
CA GLY A 71 2.68 2.94 -21.35
C GLY A 71 1.39 3.40 -20.66
N VAL A 72 1.39 3.52 -19.32
CA VAL A 72 0.24 4.00 -18.54
C VAL A 72 0.57 5.34 -17.88
N GLY A 73 -0.45 6.17 -17.68
CA GLY A 73 -0.34 7.44 -16.94
C GLY A 73 -1.09 7.42 -15.62
N VAL A 74 -1.06 8.55 -14.92
CA VAL A 74 -1.82 8.77 -13.69
C VAL A 74 -3.33 8.59 -13.91
N ASN A 75 -4.01 7.92 -12.98
CA ASN A 75 -5.45 7.72 -13.06
C ASN A 75 -6.23 9.01 -12.72
N ARG A 76 -7.43 9.14 -13.26
CA ARG A 76 -8.26 10.37 -13.18
C ARG A 76 -8.73 10.74 -11.76
N TRP A 77 -8.58 9.85 -10.78
CA TRP A 77 -9.06 10.06 -9.41
C TRP A 77 -7.99 10.67 -8.50
N VAL A 78 -6.75 10.76 -8.98
CA VAL A 78 -5.66 11.46 -8.30
C VAL A 78 -5.91 12.97 -8.35
N LYS A 79 -5.88 13.62 -7.17
CA LYS A 79 -6.03 15.08 -7.04
C LYS A 79 -4.67 15.79 -7.07
N GLU A 80 -3.63 15.13 -6.60
CA GLU A 80 -2.26 15.65 -6.56
C GLU A 80 -1.30 14.59 -7.09
N GLU A 81 -0.65 14.86 -8.21
CA GLU A 81 0.40 14.00 -8.75
C GLU A 81 1.78 14.46 -8.25
N ARG A 82 2.57 13.52 -7.72
CA ARG A 82 3.97 13.72 -7.33
C ARG A 82 4.89 12.88 -8.20
N LYS A 83 5.10 13.35 -9.42
CA LYS A 83 5.94 12.67 -10.40
C LYS A 83 7.40 12.62 -9.97
N LYS A 84 8.03 11.46 -10.14
CA LYS A 84 9.45 11.19 -9.90
C LYS A 84 10.12 10.68 -11.16
N LYS A 85 11.46 10.67 -11.20
CA LYS A 85 12.16 10.12 -12.36
C LYS A 85 12.28 8.60 -12.21
N THR A 86 12.75 8.16 -11.05
CA THR A 86 13.10 6.75 -10.84
C THR A 86 12.14 5.99 -9.93
N LEU A 87 12.15 4.66 -10.03
CA LEU A 87 11.44 3.79 -9.10
C LEU A 87 11.87 4.01 -7.63
N ILE A 88 13.16 4.22 -7.38
CA ILE A 88 13.70 4.37 -6.02
C ILE A 88 13.20 5.68 -5.38
N GLU A 89 13.21 6.79 -6.12
CA GLU A 89 12.65 8.07 -5.66
C GLU A 89 11.15 7.94 -5.35
N ARG A 90 10.40 7.21 -6.18
CA ARG A 90 8.99 6.91 -5.95
C ARG A 90 8.79 6.11 -4.66
N LEU A 91 9.53 5.02 -4.47
CA LEU A 91 9.44 4.17 -3.27
C LEU A 91 9.75 4.97 -2.00
N LYS A 92 10.77 5.84 -2.04
CA LYS A 92 11.13 6.69 -0.92
C LYS A 92 9.94 7.52 -0.43
N VAL A 93 9.24 8.18 -1.35
CA VAL A 93 8.07 9.02 -1.02
C VAL A 93 6.93 8.18 -0.44
N LEU A 94 6.61 7.06 -1.09
CA LEU A 94 5.53 6.17 -0.66
C LEU A 94 5.75 5.60 0.74
N ILE A 95 7.01 5.39 1.14
CA ILE A 95 7.34 4.74 2.41
C ILE A 95 7.61 5.77 3.50
N GLU A 96 8.42 6.80 3.23
CA GLU A 96 8.86 7.76 4.25
C GLU A 96 7.85 8.87 4.53
N GLU A 97 6.96 9.19 3.59
CA GLU A 97 5.99 10.28 3.76
C GLU A 97 4.61 9.82 4.25
N CYS A 98 4.48 8.56 4.70
CA CYS A 98 3.24 8.01 5.25
C CYS A 98 3.30 7.82 6.77
N ASP A 99 2.15 8.02 7.43
CA ASP A 99 1.97 7.74 8.86
C ASP A 99 1.59 6.27 9.10
N ALA A 100 1.12 5.57 8.06
CA ALA A 100 0.76 4.15 8.05
C ALA A 100 0.76 3.60 6.62
N ALA A 101 0.96 2.29 6.47
CA ALA A 101 0.92 1.60 5.19
C ALA A 101 -0.02 0.39 5.23
N ILE A 102 -0.82 0.22 4.18
CA ILE A 102 -1.69 -0.94 3.96
C ILE A 102 -1.30 -1.59 2.63
N ALA A 103 -1.00 -2.88 2.63
CA ALA A 103 -0.73 -3.63 1.42
C ALA A 103 -1.89 -4.57 1.09
N LEU A 104 -2.59 -4.26 -0.01
CA LEU A 104 -3.56 -5.15 -0.64
C LEU A 104 -2.82 -6.31 -1.35
N PRO A 105 -3.54 -7.37 -1.78
CA PRO A 105 -2.97 -8.41 -2.63
C PRO A 105 -2.29 -7.83 -3.87
N GLY A 106 -1.11 -8.36 -4.20
CA GLY A 106 -0.28 -7.80 -5.25
C GLY A 106 0.86 -8.71 -5.68
N GLY A 107 1.64 -8.23 -6.64
CA GLY A 107 2.76 -8.96 -7.23
C GLY A 107 4.12 -8.46 -6.72
N PRO A 108 5.20 -8.63 -7.52
CA PRO A 108 6.55 -8.23 -7.12
C PRO A 108 6.69 -6.77 -6.69
N GLY A 109 5.99 -5.84 -7.34
CA GLY A 109 6.02 -4.42 -6.95
C GLY A 109 5.49 -4.18 -5.53
N THR A 110 4.36 -4.79 -5.20
CA THR A 110 3.76 -4.72 -3.86
C THR A 110 4.66 -5.40 -2.83
N LEU A 111 5.24 -6.55 -3.16
CA LEU A 111 6.21 -7.23 -2.29
C LEU A 111 7.45 -6.36 -2.03
N THR A 112 7.96 -5.66 -3.04
CA THR A 112 9.07 -4.69 -2.88
C THR A 112 8.70 -3.57 -1.91
N GLU A 113 7.50 -3.00 -2.03
CA GLU A 113 7.00 -1.96 -1.12
C GLU A 113 6.90 -2.49 0.32
N ILE A 114 6.41 -3.73 0.51
CA ILE A 114 6.34 -4.40 1.82
C ILE A 114 7.73 -4.63 2.39
N MET A 115 8.64 -5.27 1.64
CA MET A 115 9.99 -5.63 2.10
C MET A 115 10.81 -4.39 2.47
N LEU A 116 10.76 -3.34 1.64
CA LEU A 116 11.50 -2.13 1.90
C LEU A 116 10.97 -1.39 3.13
N THR A 117 9.64 -1.27 3.27
CA THR A 117 9.01 -0.69 4.46
C THR A 117 9.40 -1.46 5.72
N TRP A 118 9.27 -2.79 5.69
CA TRP A 118 9.61 -3.63 6.83
C TRP A 118 11.07 -3.53 7.23
N ASN A 119 11.99 -3.57 6.26
CA ASN A 119 13.41 -3.42 6.54
C ASN A 119 13.75 -2.05 7.13
N LEU A 120 13.13 -0.98 6.64
CA LEU A 120 13.31 0.37 7.21
C LEU A 120 12.79 0.48 8.65
N MET A 121 11.67 -0.18 8.97
CA MET A 121 11.17 -0.27 10.35
C MET A 121 12.16 -0.97 11.29
N ILE A 122 12.94 -1.93 10.77
CA ILE A 122 13.99 -2.62 11.53
C ILE A 122 15.21 -1.70 11.73
N VAL A 123 15.72 -1.10 10.65
CA VAL A 123 17.03 -0.42 10.69
C VAL A 123 16.98 0.99 11.26
N GLU A 124 15.92 1.77 10.97
CA GLU A 124 15.92 3.20 11.31
C GLU A 124 15.36 3.48 12.71
N SER A 125 14.71 2.51 13.36
CA SER A 125 14.01 2.69 14.65
C SER A 125 13.06 3.90 14.71
N ARG A 126 12.75 4.53 13.56
CA ARG A 126 11.86 5.67 13.43
C ARG A 126 10.42 5.22 13.68
N HIS A 127 9.54 6.22 13.86
CA HIS A 127 8.10 6.04 14.07
C HIS A 127 7.60 4.81 13.31
N ARG A 128 7.19 3.78 14.06
CA ARG A 128 6.66 2.54 13.51
C ARG A 128 5.32 2.85 12.85
N SER A 129 5.34 3.45 11.66
CA SER A 129 4.17 3.56 10.81
C SER A 129 3.66 2.12 10.62
N PRO A 130 2.45 1.79 11.11
CA PRO A 130 1.97 0.43 11.07
C PRO A 130 1.92 -0.05 9.62
N LEU A 131 2.48 -1.24 9.37
CA LEU A 131 2.42 -1.92 8.08
C LEU A 131 1.43 -3.09 8.20
N ILE A 132 0.29 -2.94 7.53
CA ILE A 132 -0.83 -3.88 7.61
C ILE A 132 -0.99 -4.59 6.27
N LEU A 133 -0.86 -5.92 6.28
CA LEU A 133 -0.99 -6.79 5.12
C LEU A 133 -2.38 -7.39 5.08
N VAL A 134 -3.11 -7.18 3.98
CA VAL A 134 -4.53 -7.55 3.88
C VAL A 134 -4.72 -8.86 3.14
N GLY A 135 -5.48 -9.76 3.77
CA GLY A 135 -5.97 -11.01 3.19
C GLY A 135 -5.09 -12.23 3.48
N ALA A 136 -5.70 -13.40 3.34
CA ALA A 136 -5.08 -14.70 3.68
C ALA A 136 -3.82 -15.00 2.84
N GLY A 137 -3.73 -14.49 1.61
CA GLY A 137 -2.58 -14.73 0.74
C GLY A 137 -1.27 -14.17 1.27
N TRP A 138 -1.29 -12.97 1.87
CA TRP A 138 -0.10 -12.43 2.53
C TRP A 138 0.22 -13.19 3.81
N LEU A 139 -0.80 -13.50 4.63
CA LEU A 139 -0.61 -14.28 5.86
C LEU A 139 0.08 -15.62 5.58
N SER A 140 -0.43 -16.41 4.63
CA SER A 140 0.17 -17.69 4.26
C SER A 140 1.59 -17.56 3.70
N THR A 141 1.84 -16.51 2.90
CA THR A 141 3.15 -16.26 2.31
C THR A 141 4.20 -15.97 3.39
N PHE A 142 3.85 -15.11 4.34
CA PHE A 142 4.77 -14.73 5.42
C PHE A 142 4.90 -15.82 6.48
N ASP A 143 3.83 -16.57 6.78
CA ASP A 143 3.94 -17.73 7.68
C ASP A 143 4.94 -18.76 7.13
N GLN A 144 4.93 -19.03 5.82
CA GLN A 144 5.93 -19.89 5.19
C GLN A 144 7.34 -19.27 5.24
N PHE A 145 7.47 -17.97 4.92
CA PHE A 145 8.76 -17.28 5.00
C PHE A 145 9.35 -17.35 6.40
N PHE A 146 8.54 -17.10 7.43
CA PHE A 146 8.98 -17.21 8.81
C PHE A 146 9.36 -18.65 9.13
N HIS A 147 8.52 -19.63 8.80
CA HIS A 147 8.80 -21.05 9.04
C HIS A 147 10.20 -21.47 8.54
N GLU A 148 10.55 -21.08 7.32
CA GLU A 148 11.83 -21.46 6.70
C GLU A 148 13.03 -20.64 7.21
N PHE A 149 12.84 -19.36 7.54
CA PHE A 149 13.95 -18.43 7.76
C PHE A 149 14.02 -17.85 9.19
N MET A 150 13.26 -18.37 10.15
CA MET A 150 13.26 -17.89 11.54
C MET A 150 14.68 -17.77 12.15
N SER A 151 15.62 -18.66 11.79
CA SER A 151 17.00 -18.62 12.31
C SER A 151 17.78 -17.38 11.87
N TYR A 152 17.33 -16.68 10.84
CA TYR A 152 17.97 -15.48 10.29
C TYR A 152 17.34 -14.18 10.83
N MET A 153 16.34 -14.26 11.69
CA MET A 153 15.57 -13.09 12.14
C MET A 153 15.14 -13.17 13.61
N PRO A 154 15.44 -12.15 14.44
CA PRO A 154 14.88 -12.00 15.77
C PRO A 154 13.34 -11.98 15.77
N HIS A 155 12.71 -12.68 16.72
CA HIS A 155 11.24 -12.77 16.83
C HIS A 155 10.54 -11.41 16.85
N ASN A 156 11.11 -10.41 17.53
CA ASN A 156 10.53 -9.07 17.63
C ASN A 156 10.48 -8.30 16.30
N GLN A 157 11.24 -8.72 15.28
CA GLN A 157 11.19 -8.11 13.95
C GLN A 157 10.00 -8.64 13.13
N ARG A 158 9.56 -9.88 13.37
CA ARG A 158 8.33 -10.44 12.79
C ARG A 158 7.10 -9.64 13.23
N ASP A 159 7.04 -9.27 14.51
CA ASP A 159 5.91 -8.56 15.12
C ASP A 159 5.69 -7.13 14.56
N LEU A 160 6.61 -6.65 13.71
CA LEU A 160 6.45 -5.38 12.98
C LEU A 160 5.43 -5.49 11.85
N LEU A 161 5.21 -6.68 11.29
CA LEU A 161 4.17 -6.93 10.28
C LEU A 161 2.85 -7.24 10.98
N GLN A 162 1.81 -6.52 10.60
CA GLN A 162 0.45 -6.76 11.06
C GLN A 162 -0.37 -7.34 9.92
N PHE A 163 -1.31 -8.23 10.24
CA PHE A 163 -2.15 -8.90 9.25
C PHE A 163 -3.62 -8.62 9.55
N ALA A 164 -4.37 -8.29 8.50
CA ALA A 164 -5.81 -8.08 8.57
C ALA A 164 -6.52 -9.05 7.63
N ALA A 165 -7.64 -9.62 8.09
CA ALA A 165 -8.41 -10.56 7.28
C ALA A 165 -9.06 -9.89 6.04
N ASP A 166 -9.44 -8.63 6.18
CA ASP A 166 -10.09 -7.82 5.15
C ASP A 166 -9.76 -6.33 5.31
N VAL A 167 -10.19 -5.52 4.34
CA VAL A 167 -9.96 -4.06 4.36
C VAL A 167 -10.67 -3.33 5.50
N LYS A 168 -11.78 -3.84 6.04
CA LYS A 168 -12.48 -3.18 7.15
C LYS A 168 -11.66 -3.30 8.43
N THR A 169 -11.22 -4.52 8.71
CA THR A 169 -10.33 -4.85 9.83
C THR A 169 -9.03 -4.04 9.73
N ALA A 170 -8.44 -3.95 8.53
CA ALA A 170 -7.23 -3.16 8.31
C ALA A 170 -7.39 -1.69 8.70
N VAL A 171 -8.53 -1.07 8.37
CA VAL A 171 -8.79 0.33 8.71
C VAL A 171 -9.11 0.50 10.21
N GLU A 172 -9.71 -0.48 10.86
CA GLU A 172 -9.92 -0.47 12.33
C GLU A 172 -8.61 -0.55 13.12
N MET A 173 -7.59 -1.19 12.55
CA MET A 173 -6.24 -1.28 13.14
C MET A 173 -5.47 0.04 13.05
N LEU A 174 -5.88 0.97 12.18
CA LEU A 174 -5.34 2.33 12.17
C LEU A 174 -5.81 3.06 13.44
N LYS A 175 -4.86 3.54 14.25
CA LYS A 175 -5.17 4.39 15.41
C LYS A 175 -5.82 5.69 14.93
N ARG A 176 -6.71 6.27 15.74
CA ARG A 176 -7.25 7.63 15.49
C ARG A 176 -6.14 8.68 15.55
#